data_AF-A0AAD9BVI2-F1
#
_entry.id   AF-A0AAD9BVI2-F1
#
_cell.length_a   1.000
_cell.length_b   1.000
_cell.length_c   1.000
_cell.angle_alpha   90.00
_cell.angle_beta   90.00
_cell.angle_gamma   90.00
#
_symmetry.space_group_name_H-M   'P 1'
#
loop_
_entity.id
_entity.type
_entity.pdbx_description
1 polymer ?
#
loop_
_entity_poly.entity_id
_entity_poly.type
_entity_poly.pdbx_seq_one_letter_code
_entity_poly.pdbx_strand_id
1 'polypeptide(L)' 'MGIEQMSAIAHELGIYVDEESPECQDAKKNADSITAEIQDILEYKEAQLPLQGQIWKDLTRLEKEEFRLRKVGSEK' A
#
# COMPACT_ATOMS: atom_id res chain seq x y z
N MET A 1 -23.24 -2.33 1.12
CA MET A 1 -22.59 -3.47 0.45
C MET A 1 -21.10 -3.18 0.40
N GLY A 2 -20.29 -4.01 1.05
CA GLY A 2 -18.82 -3.86 1.04
C GLY A 2 -18.23 -4.45 -0.24
N ILE A 3 -17.03 -4.00 -0.63
CA ILE A 3 -16.32 -4.55 -1.79
C ILE A 3 -16.10 -6.06 -1.65
N GLU A 4 -15.87 -6.55 -0.42
CA GLU A 4 -15.69 -7.98 -0.15
C GLU A 4 -16.91 -8.83 -0.55
N GLN A 5 -18.11 -8.26 -0.52
CA GLN A 5 -19.34 -8.96 -0.91
C GLN A 5 -19.51 -9.03 -2.43
N MET A 6 -18.73 -8.26 -3.19
CA MET A 6 -18.82 -8.22 -4.66
C MET A 6 -18.30 -9.51 -5.30
N SER A 7 -17.39 -10.24 -4.65
CA SER A 7 -16.92 -11.54 -5.14
C SER A 7 -18.07 -12.56 -5.20
N ALA A 8 -18.89 -12.64 -4.14
CA ALA A 8 -20.05 -13.52 -4.13
C ALA A 8 -21.07 -13.16 -5.23
N ILE A 9 -21.30 -11.86 -5.45
CA ILE A 9 -22.20 -11.38 -6.51
C ILE A 9 -21.64 -11.71 -7.89
N ALA A 10 -20.32 -11.53 -8.11
CA ALA A 10 -19.68 -11.87 -9.37
C ALA A 10 -19.86 -13.36 -9.69
N HIS A 11 -19.68 -14.24 -8.70
CA HIS A 11 -19.90 -15.68 -8.84
C HIS A 11 -21.35 -16.04 -9.16
N GLU A 12 -22.32 -15.42 -8.48
CA GLU A 12 -23.75 -15.59 -8.80
C GLU A 12 -24.08 -15.20 -10.26
N LEU A 13 -23.32 -14.23 -10.81
CA LEU A 13 -23.43 -13.79 -12.19
C LEU A 13 -22.56 -14.61 -13.18
N GLY A 14 -21.84 -15.62 -12.70
CA GLY A 14 -20.95 -16.47 -13.51
C GLY A 14 -19.64 -15.79 -13.92
N ILE A 15 -19.24 -14.73 -13.22
CA ILE A 15 -17.98 -14.02 -13.40
C ILE A 15 -16.98 -14.52 -12.36
N TYR A 16 -15.91 -15.15 -12.84
CA TYR A 16 -14.83 -15.58 -11.97
C TYR A 16 -13.93 -14.40 -11.60
N VAL A 17 -13.63 -14.29 -10.31
CA VAL A 17 -12.71 -13.29 -9.76
C VAL A 17 -11.64 -13.98 -8.91
N ASP A 18 -10.48 -13.35 -8.78
CA ASP A 18 -9.32 -13.95 -8.10
C ASP A 18 -9.62 -14.24 -6.62
N GLU A 19 -10.52 -13.48 -5.98
CA GLU A 19 -10.96 -13.69 -4.59
C GLU A 19 -11.59 -15.07 -4.32
N GLU A 20 -12.02 -15.77 -5.37
CA GLU A 20 -12.53 -17.14 -5.27
C GLU A 20 -11.44 -18.21 -5.41
N SER A 21 -10.26 -17.84 -5.89
CA SER A 21 -9.15 -18.77 -6.01
C SER A 21 -8.66 -19.22 -4.62
N PRO A 22 -8.37 -20.51 -4.42
CA PRO A 22 -7.82 -21.00 -3.16
C PRO A 22 -6.55 -20.26 -2.75
N GLU A 23 -5.70 -19.92 -3.73
CA GLU A 23 -4.45 -19.19 -3.51
C GLU A 23 -4.69 -17.81 -2.91
N CYS A 24 -5.64 -17.04 -3.45
CA CYS A 24 -6.00 -15.73 -2.91
C CYS A 24 -6.70 -15.83 -1.55
N GLN A 25 -7.55 -16.84 -1.34
CA GLN A 25 -8.20 -17.05 -0.05
C GLN A 25 -7.19 -17.40 1.04
N ASP A 26 -6.21 -18.23 0.75
CA ASP A 26 -5.15 -18.58 1.70
C ASP A 26 -4.20 -17.41 1.95
N ALA A 27 -3.85 -16.65 0.90
CA ALA A 27 -3.10 -15.40 1.06
C ALA A 27 -3.85 -14.40 1.95
N LYS A 28 -5.17 -14.26 1.78
CA LYS A 28 -6.01 -13.40 2.64
C LYS A 28 -5.96 -13.86 4.10
N LYS A 29 -6.20 -15.14 4.39
CA LYS A 29 -6.13 -15.67 5.77
C LYS A 29 -4.77 -15.43 6.42
N ASN A 30 -3.69 -15.59 5.66
CA ASN A 30 -2.33 -15.32 6.15
C ASN A 30 -2.12 -13.84 6.44
N ALA A 31 -2.56 -12.95 5.54
CA ALA A 31 -2.49 -11.51 5.75
C ALA A 31 -3.31 -11.07 6.98
N ASP A 32 -4.53 -11.59 7.13
CA ASP A 32 -5.40 -11.32 8.28
C ASP A 32 -4.72 -11.79 9.57
N SER A 33 -4.10 -12.97 9.56
CA SER A 33 -3.37 -13.51 10.72
C SER A 33 -2.15 -12.66 11.10
N ILE A 34 -1.37 -12.20 10.11
CA ILE A 34 -0.19 -11.33 10.35
C ILE A 34 -0.61 -9.98 10.90
N THR A 35 -1.74 -9.45 10.41
CA THR A 35 -2.23 -8.11 10.77
C THR A 35 -3.17 -8.12 11.98
N ALA A 36 -3.51 -9.28 12.54
CA ALA A 36 -4.47 -9.42 13.64
C ALA A 36 -4.12 -8.63 14.91
N GLU A 37 -2.82 -8.41 15.16
CA GLU A 37 -2.34 -7.66 16.33
C GLU A 37 -2.24 -6.14 16.06
N ILE A 38 -2.42 -5.71 14.82
CA ILE A 38 -2.38 -4.30 14.42
C ILE A 38 -3.74 -3.67 14.73
N GLN A 39 -3.88 -3.07 15.91
CA GLN A 39 -5.12 -2.43 16.35
C GLN A 39 -5.34 -1.06 15.70
N ASP A 40 -4.28 -0.25 15.60
CA ASP A 40 -4.28 1.04 14.93
C ASP A 40 -3.19 1.10 13.85
N ILE A 41 -3.60 1.35 12.62
CA ILE A 41 -2.70 1.35 11.45
C ILE A 41 -1.77 2.55 11.47
N LEU A 42 -2.22 3.71 11.96
CA LEU A 42 -1.41 4.93 12.01
C LEU A 42 -0.32 4.79 13.06
N GLU A 43 -0.67 4.38 14.28
CA GLU A 43 0.28 4.17 15.37
C GLU A 43 1.31 3.08 15.01
N TYR A 44 0.85 1.97 14.44
CA TYR A 44 1.75 0.90 14.00
C TYR A 44 2.74 1.38 12.94
N LYS A 45 2.29 2.18 11.96
CA LYS A 45 3.17 2.72 10.92
C LYS A 45 4.20 3.69 11.48
N GLU A 46 3.81 4.56 12.42
CA GLU A 46 4.77 5.47 13.06
C GLU A 46 5.83 4.70 13.85
N ALA A 47 5.44 3.65 14.57
CA ALA A 47 6.36 2.84 15.37
C ALA A 47 7.27 1.93 14.51
N GLN A 48 6.70 1.24 13.52
CA GLN A 48 7.41 0.22 12.74
C GLN A 48 8.06 0.77 11.47
N LEU A 49 7.56 1.88 10.92
CA LEU A 49 8.05 2.50 9.70
C LEU A 49 8.46 3.97 9.96
N PRO A 50 9.34 4.25 10.94
CA PRO A 50 9.64 5.61 11.38
C PRO A 50 10.24 6.48 10.27
N LEU A 51 10.89 5.84 9.28
CA LEU A 51 11.43 6.55 8.14
C LEU A 51 10.33 6.97 7.16
N GLN A 52 9.23 6.22 7.02
CA GLN A 52 8.17 6.46 6.02
C GLN A 52 7.15 7.56 6.42
N GLY A 53 7.55 8.44 7.34
CA GLY A 53 6.76 9.58 7.78
C GLY A 53 7.28 10.90 7.20
N GLN A 54 7.34 11.91 8.07
CA GLN A 54 7.79 13.26 7.71
C GLN A 54 9.24 13.27 7.18
N ILE A 55 10.11 12.42 7.76
CA ILE A 55 11.53 12.30 7.36
C ILE A 55 11.66 11.93 5.88
N TRP A 56 10.95 10.89 5.41
CA TRP A 56 10.95 10.50 4.00
C TRP A 56 10.44 11.61 3.08
N LYS A 57 9.39 12.32 3.49
CA LYS A 57 8.82 13.43 2.71
C LYS A 57 9.82 14.58 2.57
N ASP A 58 10.52 14.93 3.64
CA ASP A 58 11.52 15.99 3.63
C ASP A 58 12.75 15.58 2.81
N LEU A 59 13.24 14.34 2.96
CA LEU A 59 14.37 13.83 2.20
C LEU A 59 14.08 13.82 0.69
N THR A 60 12.96 13.22 0.29
CA THR A 60 12.57 13.15 -1.13
C THR A 60 12.34 14.52 -1.76
N ARG A 61 11.84 15.49 -0.98
CA ARG A 61 11.74 16.90 -1.42
C ARG A 61 13.14 17.48 -1.67
N LEU A 62 14.08 17.30 -0.75
CA LEU A 62 15.44 17.82 -0.89
C LEU A 62 16.16 17.20 -2.09
N GLU A 63 16.10 15.88 -2.24
CA GLU A 63 16.71 15.18 -3.38
C GLU A 63 16.16 15.66 -4.73
N LYS A 64 14.85 15.92 -4.79
CA LYS A 64 14.20 16.48 -5.98
C LYS A 64 14.72 17.88 -6.33
N GLU A 65 14.89 18.74 -5.33
CA GLU A 65 15.44 20.09 -5.55
C GLU A 65 16.92 20.04 -5.92
N GLU A 66 17.71 19.18 -5.28
CA GLU A 66 19.11 18.95 -5.65
C GLU A 66 19.23 18.52 -7.12
N PHE A 67 18.39 17.57 -7.56
CA PHE A 67 18.36 17.12 -8.94
C PHE A 67 18.00 18.24 -9.93
N ARG A 68 17.03 19.10 -9.59
CA ARG A 68 16.65 20.26 -10.41
C ARG A 68 17.82 21.24 -10.57
N LEU A 69 18.57 21.48 -9.49
CA LEU A 69 19.70 22.38 -9.49
C LEU A 69 20.87 21.89 -10.36
N ARG A 70 21.02 20.58 -10.59
CA ARG A 70 22.11 20.03 -11.43
C ARG A 70 22.10 20.53 -12.87
N LYS A 71 20.96 20.97 -13.40
CA LYS A 71 20.84 21.49 -14.77
C LYS A 71 20.84 23.02 -14.86
N VAL A 72 20.82 23.71 -13.73
CA VAL A 72 20.84 25.18 -13.69
C VAL A 72 22.25 25.65 -14.08
N GLY A 73 22.36 26.50 -15.11
CA GLY A 73 23.63 26.98 -15.65
C GLY A 73 24.26 26.10 -16.74
N SER A 74 23.58 25.04 -17.20
CA SER A 74 24.01 24.20 -18.33
C SER A 74 23.57 24.73 -19.70
N GLU A 75 22.81 25.83 -19.73
CA GLU A 75 22.42 26.51 -20.97
C GLU A 75 23.59 27.39 -21.45
N LYS A 76 24.14 27.05 -22.62
CA LYS A 76 24.98 27.90 -23.46
C LYS A 76 24.18 28.35 -24.66
#